data_AF-A0A7J8TMP0-F1
#
_entry.id   AF-A0A7J8TMP0-F1
#
_cell.length_a   1.000
_cell.length_b   1.000
_cell.length_c   1.000
_cell.angle_alpha   90.00
_cell.angle_beta   90.00
_cell.angle_gamma   90.00
#
_symmetry.space_group_name_H-M   'P 1'
#
loop_
_entity.id
_entity.type
_entity.pdbx_description
1 polymer ?
#
loop_
_entity_poly.entity_id
_entity_poly.type
_entity_poly.pdbx_seq_one_letter_code
_entity_poly.pdbx_strand_id
1 'polypeptide(L)'
;MGAIDKHVQPFSRPFTMRDLVSHALTFLIGLSLGILISLQLKSSFPRPLVVFQAASNLVSSTSPPVPPPSPRNGTFNSSTSISLKEEYQSVMHNMSDQELLLGASSRVPRLQESSGHPKIAFMFLTGGPLPLAPLWEKFFEGHQGFYTIYVHSHPHYNQTVPQTSVFCGRRIPSQ
;
A
#
# COMPACT_ATOMS: atom_id res chain seq x y z
N MET A 1 58.10 -30.99 -37.82
CA MET A 1 56.65 -31.29 -37.73
C MET A 1 56.09 -30.56 -36.52
N GLY A 2 55.16 -29.62 -36.54
CA GLY A 2 54.39 -28.93 -37.58
C GLY A 2 53.56 -27.89 -36.83
N ALA A 3 53.65 -26.61 -37.21
CA ALA A 3 52.90 -25.52 -36.60
C ALA A 3 51.50 -25.47 -37.19
N ILE A 4 50.47 -25.35 -36.33
CA ILE A 4 49.06 -25.30 -36.73
C ILE A 4 48.60 -23.85 -36.60
N ASP A 5 48.71 -23.09 -37.68
CA ASP A 5 48.13 -21.75 -37.79
C ASP A 5 46.60 -21.86 -37.86
N LYS A 6 45.93 -21.46 -36.78
CA LYS A 6 44.47 -21.32 -36.76
C LYS A 6 44.11 -19.95 -37.33
N HIS A 7 43.81 -19.93 -38.62
CA HIS A 7 43.31 -18.78 -39.34
C HIS A 7 41.88 -18.44 -38.86
N VAL A 8 41.75 -17.47 -37.94
CA VAL A 8 40.46 -16.89 -37.52
C VAL A 8 40.05 -15.83 -38.53
N GLN A 9 39.04 -16.12 -39.36
CA GLN A 9 38.42 -15.12 -40.23
C GLN A 9 37.36 -14.33 -39.43
N PRO A 10 37.38 -12.98 -39.45
CA PRO A 10 36.27 -12.18 -38.92
C PRO A 10 35.11 -12.18 -39.93
N PHE A 11 34.01 -12.84 -39.57
CA PHE A 11 32.77 -12.81 -40.36
C PHE A 11 32.01 -11.51 -40.07
N SER A 12 32.47 -10.40 -40.64
CA SER A 12 31.76 -9.12 -40.60
C SER A 12 30.59 -9.19 -41.58
N ARG A 13 29.38 -9.49 -41.07
CA ARG A 13 28.15 -9.41 -41.88
C ARG A 13 27.95 -7.97 -42.34
N PRO A 14 27.79 -7.70 -43.65
CA PRO A 14 27.50 -6.35 -44.12
C PRO A 14 26.10 -5.95 -43.66
N PHE A 15 26.01 -4.94 -42.79
CA PHE A 15 24.75 -4.28 -42.47
C PHE A 15 24.13 -3.78 -43.78
N THR A 16 23.08 -4.46 -44.22
CA THR A 16 22.42 -4.16 -45.49
C THR A 16 21.41 -3.06 -45.24
N MET A 17 21.25 -2.09 -46.14
CA MET A 17 20.26 -1.01 -46.00
C MET A 17 18.84 -1.52 -45.69
N ARG A 18 18.51 -2.72 -46.18
CA ARG A 18 17.26 -3.43 -45.88
C ARG A 18 17.10 -3.76 -44.40
N ASP A 19 18.19 -4.10 -43.73
CA ASP A 19 18.23 -4.43 -42.31
C ASP A 19 17.93 -3.18 -41.48
N LEU A 20 18.58 -2.05 -41.78
CA LEU A 20 18.29 -0.76 -41.14
C LEU A 20 16.83 -0.32 -41.34
N VAL A 21 16.30 -0.47 -42.55
CA VAL A 21 14.89 -0.17 -42.85
C VAL A 21 13.95 -1.05 -42.03
N SER A 22 14.25 -2.34 -41.89
CA SER A 22 13.44 -3.25 -41.07
C SER A 22 13.45 -2.87 -39.59
N HIS A 23 14.62 -2.52 -39.04
CA HIS A 23 14.76 -2.06 -37.66
C HIS A 23 13.99 -0.74 -37.44
N ALA A 24 14.10 0.21 -38.37
CA ALA A 24 13.37 1.47 -38.32
C ALA A 24 11.84 1.26 -38.35
N LEU A 25 11.34 0.36 -39.19
CA LEU A 25 9.92 -0.01 -39.24
C LEU A 25 9.47 -0.64 -37.91
N THR A 26 10.22 -1.60 -37.37
CA THR A 26 9.88 -2.21 -36.07
C THR A 26 9.91 -1.20 -34.92
N PHE A 27 10.83 -0.22 -34.97
CA PHE A 27 10.92 0.84 -33.97
C PHE A 27 9.73 1.79 -34.05
N LEU A 28 9.32 2.21 -35.25
CA LEU A 28 8.16 3.08 -35.45
C LEU A 28 6.84 2.40 -35.04
N ILE A 29 6.68 1.12 -35.38
CA ILE A 29 5.53 0.32 -34.96
C ILE A 29 5.54 0.18 -33.44
N GLY A 30 6.68 -0.19 -32.84
CA GLY A 30 6.83 -0.29 -31.38
C GLY A 30 6.57 1.03 -30.65
N LEU A 31 7.05 2.16 -31.19
CA LEU A 31 6.85 3.48 -30.63
C LEU A 31 5.37 3.90 -30.67
N SER A 32 4.67 3.66 -31.78
CA SER A 32 3.25 3.99 -31.89
C SER A 32 2.39 3.13 -30.95
N LEU A 33 2.68 1.83 -30.85
CA LEU A 33 2.02 0.93 -29.90
C LEU A 33 2.31 1.32 -28.44
N GLY A 34 3.57 1.67 -28.13
CA GLY A 34 4.00 2.12 -26.81
C GLY A 34 3.32 3.42 -26.38
N ILE A 35 3.18 4.40 -27.29
CA ILE A 35 2.45 5.65 -27.03
C ILE A 35 0.97 5.36 -26.79
N LEU A 36 0.33 4.52 -27.61
CA LEU A 36 -1.08 4.17 -27.44
C LEU A 36 -1.33 3.44 -26.11
N ILE A 37 -0.48 2.48 -25.75
CA ILE A 37 -0.51 1.77 -24.47
C ILE A 37 -0.30 2.76 -23.31
N SER A 38 0.66 3.66 -23.41
CA SER A 38 0.92 4.69 -22.37
C SER A 38 -0.28 5.62 -22.18
N LEU A 39 -0.96 6.00 -23.25
CA LEU A 39 -2.18 6.82 -23.21
C LEU A 39 -3.37 6.05 -22.62
N GLN A 40 -3.48 4.76 -22.92
CA GLN A 40 -4.50 3.87 -22.33
C GLN A 40 -4.25 3.56 -20.86
N LEU A 41 -2.99 3.43 -20.44
CA LEU A 41 -2.65 3.33 -19.01
C LEU A 41 -2.95 4.66 -18.32
N LYS A 42 -2.61 5.81 -18.94
CA LYS A 42 -2.93 7.13 -18.40
C LYS A 42 -4.44 7.40 -18.27
N SER A 43 -5.27 6.80 -19.11
CA SER A 43 -6.74 6.88 -19.02
C SER A 43 -7.33 5.85 -18.04
N SER A 44 -6.70 4.68 -17.88
CA SER A 44 -7.14 3.60 -16.98
C SER A 44 -6.67 3.80 -15.54
N PHE A 45 -5.58 4.52 -15.32
CA PHE A 45 -5.29 5.08 -14.01
C PHE A 45 -6.15 6.32 -13.85
N PRO A 46 -7.16 6.33 -12.96
CA PRO A 46 -7.62 7.62 -12.47
C PRO A 46 -6.36 8.34 -11.98
N ARG A 47 -6.15 9.58 -12.44
CA ARG A 47 -5.30 10.51 -11.71
C ARG A 47 -5.60 10.28 -10.22
N PRO A 48 -4.62 10.15 -9.30
CA PRO A 48 -4.91 10.48 -7.92
C PRO A 48 -5.19 11.98 -7.94
N LEU A 49 -6.40 12.34 -8.32
CA LEU A 49 -7.00 13.61 -8.04
C LEU A 49 -7.10 13.58 -6.52
N VAL A 50 -6.09 14.14 -5.89
CA VAL A 50 -6.33 14.94 -4.70
C VAL A 50 -7.21 16.11 -5.16
N VAL A 51 -8.48 15.80 -5.42
CA VAL A 51 -9.55 16.77 -5.56
C VAL A 51 -10.11 16.89 -4.16
N PHE A 52 -9.69 17.96 -3.49
CA PHE A 52 -10.55 18.57 -2.49
C PHE A 52 -11.76 19.15 -3.24
N GLN A 53 -12.74 18.30 -3.58
CA GLN A 53 -14.08 18.78 -3.86
C GLN A 53 -14.75 18.96 -2.52
N ALA A 54 -14.77 20.20 -2.07
CA ALA A 54 -15.79 20.67 -1.15
C ALA A 54 -17.15 20.44 -1.84
N ALA A 55 -17.81 19.35 -1.47
CA ALA A 55 -19.22 19.15 -1.79
C ALA A 55 -20.03 19.76 -0.65
N SER A 56 -20.44 21.00 -0.85
CA SER A 56 -21.60 21.56 -0.18
C SER A 56 -22.86 20.83 -0.67
N ASN A 57 -23.68 20.42 0.31
CA ASN A 57 -25.12 20.13 0.25
C ASN A 57 -25.57 18.79 -0.36
N LEU A 58 -26.01 17.88 0.52
CA LEU A 58 -27.42 17.49 0.73
C LEU A 58 -27.46 16.01 1.19
N VAL A 59 -27.31 15.77 2.50
CA VAL A 59 -27.67 14.47 3.08
C VAL A 59 -29.04 14.61 3.73
N SER A 60 -30.04 14.10 3.03
CA SER A 60 -31.33 13.76 3.62
C SER A 60 -31.13 12.78 4.77
N SER A 61 -31.91 13.01 5.82
CA SER A 61 -31.99 12.23 7.06
C SER A 61 -31.87 10.71 6.88
N THR A 62 -31.04 10.07 7.70
CA THR A 62 -31.41 8.80 8.33
C THR A 62 -30.66 8.68 9.66
N SER A 63 -31.34 8.92 10.77
CA SER A 63 -30.82 8.61 12.11
C SER A 63 -30.58 7.10 12.24
N PRO A 64 -29.48 6.62 12.85
CA PRO A 64 -29.31 5.22 13.14
C PRO A 64 -30.34 4.74 14.20
N PRO A 65 -30.78 3.47 14.16
CA PRO A 65 -31.78 2.96 15.08
C PRO A 65 -31.19 2.84 16.50
N VAL A 66 -31.94 3.32 17.49
CA VAL A 66 -31.63 3.21 18.92
C VAL A 66 -31.60 1.72 19.33
N PRO A 67 -30.58 1.23 20.05
CA PRO A 67 -30.57 -0.14 20.57
C PRO A 67 -31.58 -0.31 21.73
N PRO A 68 -32.23 -1.48 21.88
CA PRO A 68 -33.19 -1.72 22.95
C PRO A 68 -32.50 -1.82 24.32
N PRO A 69 -33.13 -1.35 25.42
CA PRO A 69 -32.58 -1.47 26.77
C PRO A 69 -32.70 -2.91 27.31
N SER A 70 -31.60 -3.47 27.82
CA SER A 70 -31.59 -4.72 28.59
C SER A 70 -32.31 -4.57 29.94
N PRO A 71 -32.95 -5.63 30.49
CA PRO A 71 -33.77 -5.52 31.70
C PRO A 71 -32.90 -5.38 32.96
N ARG A 72 -33.19 -4.35 33.77
CA ARG A 72 -32.63 -4.12 35.11
C ARG A 72 -33.52 -4.83 36.14
N ASN A 73 -33.00 -5.85 36.81
CA ASN A 73 -33.47 -6.29 38.13
C ASN A 73 -32.54 -5.71 39.20
N GLY A 74 -33.10 -5.05 40.21
CA GLY A 74 -32.37 -4.61 41.39
C GLY A 74 -32.84 -3.27 41.94
N THR A 75 -33.91 -3.32 42.74
CA THR A 75 -34.32 -2.27 43.70
C THR A 75 -33.19 -2.02 44.71
N PHE A 76 -32.67 -0.80 44.85
CA PHE A 76 -32.14 -0.25 46.12
C PHE A 76 -32.00 1.29 46.03
N ASN A 77 -32.89 1.96 46.76
CA ASN A 77 -32.74 3.16 47.60
C ASN A 77 -32.03 4.41 47.04
N SER A 78 -32.81 5.47 46.87
CA SER A 78 -32.44 6.89 46.79
C SER A 78 -31.30 7.22 47.78
N SER A 79 -30.14 7.72 47.35
CA SER A 79 -29.82 9.16 47.44
C SER A 79 -28.57 9.57 46.62
N THR A 80 -28.04 8.72 45.74
CA THR A 80 -26.77 9.00 45.02
C THR A 80 -26.96 9.45 43.57
N SER A 81 -28.21 9.56 43.09
CA SER A 81 -28.52 9.80 41.68
C SER A 81 -28.44 11.25 41.21
N ILE A 82 -28.35 12.21 42.13
CA ILE A 82 -28.25 13.64 41.77
C ILE A 82 -26.81 14.06 41.45
N SER A 83 -25.80 13.43 42.07
CA SER A 83 -24.39 13.75 41.82
C SER A 83 -23.86 13.15 40.51
N LEU A 84 -24.40 12.01 40.06
CA LEU A 84 -23.93 11.33 38.83
C LEU A 84 -24.62 11.84 37.56
N LYS A 85 -25.80 12.48 37.66
CA LYS A 85 -26.47 13.07 36.50
C LYS A 85 -25.85 14.40 36.07
N GLU A 86 -25.36 15.19 37.02
CA GLU A 86 -24.63 16.43 36.72
C GLU A 86 -23.26 16.11 36.11
N GLU A 87 -22.60 15.05 36.56
CA GLU A 87 -21.33 14.59 35.98
C GLU A 87 -21.51 14.00 34.57
N TYR A 88 -22.58 13.24 34.31
CA TYR A 88 -22.84 12.70 32.97
C TYR A 88 -23.35 13.74 31.94
N GLN A 89 -24.09 14.77 32.37
CA GLN A 89 -24.47 15.88 31.48
C GLN A 89 -23.29 16.81 31.19
N SER A 90 -22.34 16.96 32.12
CA SER A 90 -21.13 17.76 31.92
C SER A 90 -20.11 17.11 30.96
N VAL A 91 -20.20 15.79 30.75
CA VAL A 91 -19.28 15.02 29.88
C VAL A 91 -19.85 14.78 28.48
N MET A 92 -21.08 15.23 28.20
CA MET A 92 -21.54 15.45 26.83
C MET A 92 -21.02 16.81 26.38
N HIS A 93 -19.73 16.88 26.02
CA HIS A 93 -19.13 18.11 25.52
C HIS A 93 -19.95 18.63 24.33
N ASN A 94 -20.63 19.75 24.54
CA ASN A 94 -21.34 20.53 23.53
C ASN A 94 -20.34 21.11 22.53
N MET A 95 -19.81 20.26 21.64
CA MET A 95 -18.89 20.67 20.59
C MET A 95 -19.68 21.09 19.35
N SER A 96 -19.37 22.28 18.84
CA SER A 96 -19.97 22.74 17.58
C SER A 96 -19.38 21.99 16.38
N ASP A 97 -20.12 21.92 15.27
CA ASP A 97 -19.62 21.32 14.01
C ASP A 97 -18.27 21.91 13.58
N GLN A 98 -18.01 23.17 13.91
CA GLN A 98 -16.74 23.82 13.61
C GLN A 98 -15.57 23.23 14.43
N GLU A 99 -15.80 22.87 15.69
CA GLU A 99 -14.83 22.17 16.53
C GLU A 99 -14.60 20.73 16.06
N LEU A 100 -15.67 20.07 15.58
CA LEU A 100 -15.55 18.74 14.98
C LEU A 100 -14.75 18.78 13.67
N LEU A 101 -15.02 19.78 12.82
CA LEU A 101 -14.29 20.01 11.58
C LEU A 101 -12.84 20.41 11.86
N LEU A 102 -12.58 21.24 12.87
CA LEU A 102 -11.23 21.60 13.32
C LEU A 102 -10.49 20.39 13.89
N GLY A 103 -11.16 19.55 14.68
CA GLY A 103 -10.60 18.30 15.20
C GLY A 103 -10.27 17.32 14.09
N ALA A 104 -11.16 17.18 13.10
CA ALA A 104 -10.93 16.36 11.91
C ALA A 104 -9.80 16.92 11.02
N SER A 105 -9.74 18.24 10.84
CA SER A 105 -8.72 18.91 10.03
C SER A 105 -7.35 18.97 10.70
N SER A 106 -7.30 19.03 12.03
CA SER A 106 -6.07 18.98 12.84
C SER A 106 -5.47 17.57 12.92
N ARG A 107 -6.30 16.54 12.70
CA ARG A 107 -5.87 15.13 12.66
C ARG A 107 -5.21 14.74 11.34
N VAL A 108 -5.09 15.66 10.38
CA VAL A 108 -4.15 15.51 9.28
C VAL A 108 -2.78 15.34 9.95
N PRO A 109 -2.10 14.19 9.77
CA PRO A 109 -0.77 14.03 10.31
C PRO A 109 0.03 15.21 9.76
N ARG A 110 0.39 16.16 10.63
CA ARG A 110 1.45 17.08 10.29
C ARG A 110 2.58 16.14 9.90
N LEU A 111 2.98 16.15 8.64
CA LEU A 111 4.20 15.48 8.21
C LEU A 111 5.27 16.15 9.06
N GLN A 112 5.51 15.59 10.24
CA GLN A 112 6.69 15.84 10.99
C GLN A 112 7.74 15.41 10.00
N GLU A 113 8.46 16.39 9.46
CA GLU A 113 9.55 16.21 8.50
C GLU A 113 10.50 15.22 9.16
N SER A 114 10.20 13.94 8.99
CA SER A 114 11.00 12.87 9.53
C SER A 114 12.22 12.95 8.65
N SER A 115 13.33 13.41 9.21
CA SER A 115 14.63 13.50 8.55
C SER A 115 15.16 12.15 8.03
N GLY A 116 14.34 11.09 8.09
CA GLY A 116 14.59 9.80 7.50
C GLY A 116 14.12 9.73 6.06
N HIS A 117 14.74 8.80 5.33
CA HIS A 117 14.32 8.46 3.98
C HIS A 117 12.88 7.93 3.96
N PRO A 118 12.08 8.25 2.93
CA PRO A 118 10.75 7.69 2.79
C PRO A 118 10.82 6.16 2.79
N LYS A 119 10.06 5.53 3.69
CA LYS A 119 10.07 4.07 3.91
C LYS A 119 8.77 3.44 3.45
N ILE A 120 8.85 2.41 2.61
CA ILE A 120 7.70 1.71 2.05
C ILE A 120 7.40 0.43 2.85
N ALA A 121 6.13 0.19 3.17
CA ALA A 121 5.70 -1.05 3.82
C ALA A 121 5.13 -2.03 2.80
N PHE A 122 5.67 -3.25 2.76
CA PHE A 122 5.19 -4.37 1.96
C PHE A 122 4.51 -5.39 2.87
N MET A 123 3.27 -5.76 2.56
CA MET A 123 2.54 -6.79 3.28
C MET A 123 2.21 -7.95 2.35
N PHE A 124 2.66 -9.15 2.73
CA PHE A 124 2.39 -10.39 2.03
C PHE A 124 1.41 -11.23 2.83
N LEU A 125 0.22 -11.46 2.27
CA LEU A 125 -0.79 -12.34 2.86
C LEU A 125 -0.74 -13.69 2.13
N THR A 126 -0.29 -14.74 2.80
CA THR A 126 -0.07 -16.04 2.17
C THR A 126 -0.71 -17.17 2.99
N GLY A 127 -1.32 -18.15 2.32
CA GLY A 127 -1.81 -19.37 3.01
C GLY A 127 -0.69 -20.34 3.39
N GLY A 128 0.49 -20.19 2.77
CA GLY A 128 1.63 -21.09 2.92
C GLY A 128 2.92 -20.39 2.49
N PRO A 129 3.83 -21.05 1.74
CA PRO A 129 5.09 -20.45 1.31
C PRO A 129 4.85 -19.17 0.52
N LEU A 130 5.72 -18.17 0.72
CA LEU A 130 5.64 -16.92 -0.01
C LEU A 130 5.87 -17.18 -1.51
N PRO A 131 4.88 -16.97 -2.39
CA PRO A 131 5.07 -17.13 -3.82
C PRO A 131 6.14 -16.16 -4.31
N LEU A 132 7.01 -16.65 -5.20
CA LEU A 132 8.11 -15.88 -5.78
C LEU A 132 9.11 -15.35 -4.74
N ALA A 133 9.24 -15.99 -3.57
CA ALA A 133 10.21 -15.58 -2.54
C ALA A 133 11.63 -15.28 -3.10
N PRO A 134 12.22 -16.12 -3.98
CA PRO A 134 13.55 -15.83 -4.53
C PRO A 134 13.62 -14.57 -5.40
N LEU A 135 12.52 -14.20 -6.05
CA LEU A 135 12.43 -12.95 -6.83
C LEU A 135 12.35 -11.75 -5.88
N TRP A 136 11.50 -11.85 -4.87
CA TRP A 136 11.37 -10.79 -3.87
C TRP A 136 12.66 -10.57 -3.08
N GLU A 137 13.43 -11.63 -2.78
CA GLU A 137 14.75 -11.49 -2.16
C GLU A 137 15.67 -10.60 -3.00
N LYS A 138 15.74 -10.83 -4.31
CA LYS A 138 16.53 -9.99 -5.24
C LYS A 138 15.99 -8.57 -5.35
N PHE A 139 14.67 -8.39 -5.31
CA PHE A 139 14.04 -7.07 -5.33
C PHE A 139 14.43 -6.23 -4.10
N PHE A 140 14.53 -6.87 -2.93
CA PHE A 140 14.83 -6.21 -1.66
C PHE A 140 16.33 -6.16 -1.33
N GLU A 141 17.15 -6.87 -2.08
CA GLU A 141 18.61 -6.87 -1.93
C GLU A 141 19.18 -5.46 -2.15
N GLY A 142 20.08 -5.02 -1.26
CA GLY A 142 20.73 -3.70 -1.34
C GLY A 142 19.87 -2.49 -0.97
N HIS A 143 18.57 -2.68 -0.67
CA HIS A 143 17.65 -1.58 -0.34
C HIS A 143 17.33 -1.52 1.16
N GLN A 144 18.23 -2.02 2.03
CA GLN A 144 17.96 -2.06 3.47
C GLN A 144 17.71 -0.65 4.02
N GLY A 145 16.69 -0.49 4.85
CA GLY A 145 16.32 0.80 5.47
C GLY A 145 15.20 1.55 4.73
N PHE A 146 15.02 1.32 3.43
CA PHE A 146 13.95 1.96 2.64
C PHE A 146 12.62 1.20 2.63
N TYR A 147 12.60 0.00 3.24
CA TYR A 147 11.39 -0.80 3.31
C TYR A 147 11.20 -1.50 4.65
N THR A 148 9.95 -1.86 4.94
CA THR A 148 9.58 -2.83 5.98
C THR A 148 8.74 -3.92 5.32
N ILE A 149 9.04 -5.18 5.62
CA ILE A 149 8.28 -6.33 5.15
C ILE A 149 7.47 -6.91 6.31
N TYR A 150 6.22 -7.23 6.05
CA TYR A 150 5.33 -7.97 6.92
C TYR A 150 4.79 -9.19 6.19
N VAL A 151 4.90 -10.36 6.79
CA VAL A 151 4.40 -11.62 6.22
C VAL A 151 3.35 -12.18 7.15
N HIS A 152 2.11 -12.23 6.69
CA HIS A 152 1.02 -12.88 7.39
C HIS A 152 0.77 -14.23 6.74
N SER A 153 1.15 -15.30 7.43
CA SER A 153 0.92 -16.67 6.97
C SER A 153 -0.10 -17.38 7.86
N HIS A 154 -0.71 -18.45 7.33
CA HIS A 154 -1.60 -19.31 8.10
C HIS A 154 -0.89 -19.81 9.39
N PRO A 155 -1.58 -19.93 10.54
CA PRO A 155 -0.92 -20.19 11.83
C PRO A 155 -0.27 -21.59 11.87
N HIS A 156 -0.87 -22.56 11.18
CA HIS A 156 -0.32 -23.92 11.01
C HIS A 156 0.88 -23.97 10.06
N TYR A 157 1.15 -22.91 9.29
CA TYR A 157 2.28 -22.86 8.38
C TYR A 157 3.52 -22.29 9.06
N ASN A 158 4.43 -23.19 9.46
CA ASN A 158 5.68 -22.81 10.10
C ASN A 158 6.84 -22.93 9.11
N GLN A 159 7.28 -21.80 8.55
CA GLN A 159 8.42 -21.78 7.63
C GLN A 159 9.68 -21.31 8.33
N THR A 160 10.73 -22.14 8.25
CA THR A 160 12.08 -21.77 8.65
C THR A 160 12.71 -20.95 7.53
N VAL A 161 12.96 -19.66 7.81
CA VAL A 161 13.62 -18.74 6.89
C VAL A 161 15.09 -18.63 7.30
N PRO A 162 16.06 -18.71 6.36
CA PRO A 162 17.47 -18.47 6.67
C PRO A 162 17.68 -17.10 7.31
N GLN A 163 18.59 -16.97 8.27
CA GLN A 163 18.87 -15.67 8.92
C GLN A 163 19.38 -14.60 7.95
N THR A 164 19.93 -15.02 6.81
CA THR A 164 20.40 -14.13 5.74
C THR A 164 19.29 -13.59 4.85
N SER A 165 18.08 -14.15 4.93
CA SER A 165 16.95 -13.75 4.09
C SER A 165 16.29 -12.48 4.62
N VAL A 166 15.81 -11.64 3.71
CA VAL A 166 15.07 -10.39 4.02
C VAL A 166 13.75 -10.65 4.77
N PHE A 167 13.24 -11.88 4.71
CA PHE A 167 12.01 -12.32 5.37
C PHE A 167 12.23 -12.83 6.80
N CYS A 168 13.47 -12.95 7.27
CA CYS A 168 13.77 -13.44 8.61
C CYS A 168 13.14 -12.53 9.68
N GLY A 169 12.37 -13.11 10.59
CA GLY A 169 11.70 -12.38 11.68
C GLY A 169 10.58 -11.43 11.24
N ARG A 170 10.11 -11.52 9.98
CA ARG A 170 9.05 -10.65 9.43
C ARG A 170 7.65 -11.25 9.51
N ARG A 171 7.50 -12.43 10.13
CA ARG A 171 6.24 -13.16 10.22
C ARG A 171 5.37 -12.60 11.35
N ILE A 172 4.12 -12.29 11.04
CA ILE A 172 3.08 -11.92 12.00
C ILE A 172 2.11 -13.11 12.11
N PRO A 173 1.91 -13.70 13.30
CA PRO A 173 0.93 -14.76 13.49
C PRO A 173 -0.50 -14.20 13.41
N SER A 174 -1.40 -14.92 12.76
CA SER A 174 -2.84 -14.69 12.87
C SER A 174 -3.32 -15.15 14.25
N GLN A 175 -4.08 -14.30 14.97
CA GLN A 175 -4.76 -14.69 16.21
C GLN A 175 -6.09 -15.38 15.93
#